data_AF-A0A9D6LSQ4-F1
#
_entry.id   AF-A0A9D6LSQ4-F1
#
_cell.length_a   1.000
_cell.length_b   1.000
_cell.length_c   1.000
_cell.angle_alpha   90.00
_cell.angle_beta   90.00
_cell.angle_gamma   90.00
#
_symmetry.space_group_name_H-M   'P 1'
#
loop_
_entity.id
_entity.type
_entity.pdbx_description
1 polymer ?
#
loop_
_entity_poly.entity_id
_entity_poly.type
_entity_poly.pdbx_seq_one_letter_code
_entity_poly.pdbx_strand_id
1 'polypeptide(L)'
;MTAAAVFFSRAARLAQPEKTGGFGGLVCLFSKHLPEQKLYPDLARTLKELSFAAVDLTVRPGGHVLPERVAEDLPRAFAALEEQGIGVPMITTGLTSARDPAARPTLSTAARLGIPRYKLGYYPYGKLATLDAQLAQVRAQLAGLVELGREAGIEAGFHNHSGAYIGAAMWDAWEIVHGFDPHWIGFYFDPCHATIEGGDNGWNIGFHRLADRIKMVAVKDFFWEKTKGKWAARMCPLGGGMVDWKAFWALGGHPVPWPHLSAHRIRNPGRHRRGPAGKQSPGHRKGFCNPKKDASRILCLTHLGPPGCLTSGPLARLMEGLLCARRNAMANRKWLAPGFIGMAVFLAGGPLMALQSREPASELDCNDGWHNDRLETFCEMREHTLPATAGSIRVDGRENGGVSVKGWSRDSILVRAQVETAAETEKEAEGLAREIRIETAGAQIQAEGPSSRSRRRWSVSYEVFVPRQSSLSLRTHNGGISIS
;
A
#
# COMPACT_ATOMS: atom_id res chain seq x y z
N MET A 1 -10.38 -16.68 -52.11
CA MET A 1 -9.36 -16.81 -51.04
C MET A 1 -8.49 -15.56 -51.16
N THR A 2 -8.33 -14.69 -50.18
CA THR A 2 -8.44 -14.82 -48.72
C THR A 2 -8.61 -13.41 -48.15
N ALA A 3 -9.49 -13.28 -47.16
CA ALA A 3 -9.75 -12.05 -46.41
C ALA A 3 -8.51 -11.63 -45.61
N ALA A 4 -8.19 -10.33 -45.60
CA ALA A 4 -7.21 -9.76 -44.69
C ALA A 4 -7.65 -8.36 -44.22
N ALA A 5 -7.59 -8.21 -42.89
CA ALA A 5 -7.51 -6.95 -42.14
C ALA A 5 -8.76 -6.05 -42.04
N VAL A 6 -9.72 -6.47 -41.22
CA VAL A 6 -10.54 -5.55 -40.41
C VAL A 6 -10.14 -5.74 -38.95
N PHE A 7 -9.06 -5.10 -38.49
CA PHE A 7 -8.77 -4.95 -37.05
C PHE A 7 -7.71 -3.86 -36.86
N PHE A 8 -8.10 -2.59 -36.90
CA PHE A 8 -7.41 -1.50 -36.19
C PHE A 8 -8.33 -0.27 -36.16
N SER A 9 -9.17 -0.18 -35.14
CA SER A 9 -9.67 1.10 -34.59
C SER A 9 -10.60 0.82 -33.41
N ARG A 10 -10.02 0.41 -32.29
CA ARG A 10 -10.63 0.64 -30.98
C ARG A 10 -9.51 0.97 -30.00
N ALA A 11 -8.83 2.09 -30.27
CA ALA A 11 -8.33 2.87 -29.14
C ALA A 11 -9.58 3.19 -28.31
N ALA A 12 -9.69 2.60 -27.12
CA ALA A 12 -10.69 3.00 -26.17
C ALA A 12 -10.48 4.51 -25.96
N ARG A 13 -11.33 5.33 -26.59
CA ARG A 13 -11.54 6.70 -26.15
C ARG A 13 -12.01 6.55 -24.71
N LEU A 14 -11.08 6.67 -23.76
CA LEU A 14 -11.42 7.00 -22.39
C LEU A 14 -12.34 8.20 -22.51
N ALA A 15 -13.62 7.98 -22.19
CA ALA A 15 -14.63 9.03 -22.28
C ALA A 15 -14.09 10.23 -21.51
N GLN A 16 -13.94 11.36 -22.21
CA GLN A 16 -13.62 12.61 -21.53
C GLN A 16 -14.72 12.84 -20.49
N PRO A 17 -14.37 13.04 -19.20
CA PRO A 17 -15.39 13.32 -18.20
C PRO A 17 -16.17 14.56 -18.63
N GLU A 18 -17.50 14.49 -18.58
CA GLU A 18 -18.36 15.67 -18.75
C GLU A 18 -17.85 16.77 -17.82
N LYS A 19 -17.74 17.99 -18.36
CA LYS A 19 -17.34 19.20 -17.61
C LYS A 19 -18.42 19.56 -16.58
N THR A 20 -18.47 18.78 -15.50
CA THR A 20 -18.89 19.26 -14.19
C THR A 20 -17.69 20.00 -13.60
N GLY A 21 -17.89 21.05 -12.81
CA GLY A 21 -16.83 21.96 -12.33
C GLY A 21 -15.81 21.36 -11.35
N GLY A 22 -15.23 20.20 -11.68
CA GLY A 22 -14.20 19.49 -10.94
C GLY A 22 -13.03 19.07 -11.83
N PHE A 23 -12.02 18.43 -11.22
CA PHE A 23 -10.81 17.95 -11.88
C PHE A 23 -11.12 17.09 -13.12
N GLY A 24 -10.68 17.55 -14.31
CA GLY A 24 -10.92 16.87 -15.59
C GLY A 24 -9.88 15.80 -15.97
N GLY A 25 -8.85 15.59 -15.14
CA GLY A 25 -7.85 14.55 -15.38
C GLY A 25 -8.32 13.17 -14.92
N LEU A 26 -7.63 12.13 -15.37
CA LEU A 26 -7.88 10.75 -14.92
C LEU A 26 -7.18 10.50 -13.58
N VAL A 27 -7.88 9.87 -12.63
CA VAL A 27 -7.27 9.36 -11.40
C VAL A 27 -7.00 7.87 -11.58
N CYS A 28 -5.75 7.47 -11.41
CA CYS A 28 -5.31 6.08 -11.43
C CYS A 28 -4.70 5.67 -10.08
N LEU A 29 -4.85 4.41 -9.69
CA LEU A 29 -4.15 3.87 -8.51
C LEU A 29 -2.76 3.38 -8.90
N PHE A 30 -1.74 3.69 -8.10
CA PHE A 30 -0.42 3.09 -8.28
C PHE A 30 -0.44 1.63 -7.80
N SER A 31 -0.20 0.68 -8.71
CA SER A 31 -0.44 -0.73 -8.41
C SER A 31 0.47 -1.29 -7.31
N LYS A 32 1.59 -0.62 -6.98
CA LYS A 32 2.47 -0.98 -5.83
C LYS A 32 1.70 -1.18 -4.52
N HIS A 33 0.56 -0.50 -4.34
CA HIS A 33 -0.25 -0.61 -3.11
C HIS A 33 -1.12 -1.86 -3.04
N LEU A 34 -1.11 -2.68 -4.09
CA LEU A 34 -1.82 -3.95 -4.17
C LEU A 34 -0.82 -5.10 -4.44
N PRO A 35 0.27 -5.24 -3.66
CA PRO A 35 1.34 -6.20 -3.97
C PRO A 35 0.86 -7.65 -3.95
N GLU A 36 -0.20 -7.94 -3.18
CA GLU A 36 -0.81 -9.27 -3.06
C GLU A 36 -1.64 -9.67 -4.29
N GLN A 37 -2.05 -8.71 -5.12
CA GLN A 37 -2.89 -8.97 -6.29
C GLN A 37 -2.04 -9.38 -7.50
N LYS A 38 -1.32 -10.49 -7.35
CA LYS A 38 -0.40 -11.02 -8.39
C LYS A 38 -1.13 -11.50 -9.64
N LEU A 39 -2.39 -11.94 -9.49
CA LEU A 39 -3.23 -12.33 -10.62
C LEU A 39 -3.92 -11.09 -11.21
N TYR A 40 -3.68 -10.83 -12.50
CA TYR A 40 -4.22 -9.65 -13.17
C TYR A 40 -5.75 -9.49 -13.10
N PRO A 41 -6.57 -10.56 -13.19
CA PRO A 41 -8.02 -10.44 -12.98
C PRO A 41 -8.40 -9.98 -11.57
N ASP A 42 -7.64 -10.37 -10.55
CA ASP A 42 -7.91 -9.98 -9.16
C ASP A 42 -7.45 -8.55 -8.88
N LEU A 43 -6.35 -8.12 -9.49
CA LEU A 43 -5.96 -6.71 -9.54
C LEU A 43 -7.07 -5.86 -10.16
N ALA A 44 -7.58 -6.25 -11.32
CA ALA A 44 -8.64 -5.54 -12.03
C ALA A 44 -9.94 -5.46 -11.22
N ARG A 45 -10.33 -6.57 -10.58
CA ARG A 45 -11.49 -6.63 -9.68
C ARG A 45 -11.31 -5.70 -8.48
N THR A 46 -10.15 -5.73 -7.85
CA THR A 46 -9.83 -4.87 -6.69
C THR A 46 -9.91 -3.40 -7.06
N LEU A 47 -9.35 -3.01 -8.21
CA LEU A 47 -9.42 -1.63 -8.70
C LEU A 47 -10.86 -1.17 -8.94
N LYS A 48 -11.70 -2.04 -9.51
CA LYS A 48 -13.13 -1.80 -9.71
C LYS A 48 -13.89 -1.66 -8.40
N GLU A 49 -13.63 -2.51 -7.42
CA GLU A 49 -14.22 -2.42 -6.07
C GLU A 49 -13.82 -1.13 -5.36
N LEU A 50 -12.59 -0.66 -5.56
CA LEU A 50 -12.08 0.61 -5.06
C LEU A 50 -12.54 1.83 -5.89
N SER A 51 -13.34 1.62 -6.94
CA SER A 51 -13.86 2.66 -7.83
C SER A 51 -12.78 3.46 -8.57
N PHE A 52 -11.63 2.85 -8.86
CA PHE A 52 -10.65 3.43 -9.80
C PHE A 52 -11.00 3.08 -11.23
N ALA A 53 -10.99 4.08 -12.10
CA ALA A 53 -11.15 3.88 -13.54
C ALA A 53 -9.84 3.50 -14.26
N ALA A 54 -8.70 3.58 -13.56
CA ALA A 54 -7.39 3.38 -14.16
C ALA A 54 -6.31 2.97 -13.16
N VAL A 55 -5.19 2.47 -13.68
CA VAL A 55 -4.02 2.04 -12.91
C VAL A 55 -2.71 2.57 -13.50
N ASP A 56 -1.81 3.04 -12.63
CA ASP A 56 -0.39 3.21 -12.91
C ASP A 56 0.28 1.87 -12.59
N LEU A 57 0.51 1.06 -13.63
CA LEU A 57 0.92 -0.33 -13.50
C LEU A 57 2.45 -0.43 -13.31
N THR A 58 2.90 -1.15 -12.29
CA THR A 58 4.32 -1.42 -12.08
C THR A 58 4.88 -2.40 -13.11
N VAL A 59 5.82 -1.92 -13.93
CA VAL A 59 6.58 -2.68 -14.93
C VAL A 59 8.08 -2.54 -14.63
N ARG A 60 8.52 -3.22 -13.58
CA ARG A 60 9.86 -3.08 -12.98
C ARG A 60 10.17 -4.28 -12.08
N PRO A 61 11.42 -4.48 -11.63
CA PRO A 61 11.73 -5.54 -10.68
C PRO A 61 10.83 -5.47 -9.44
N GLY A 62 10.26 -6.61 -9.03
CA GLY A 62 9.26 -6.70 -7.94
C GLY A 62 7.90 -6.06 -8.25
N GLY A 63 7.63 -5.72 -9.51
CA GLY A 63 6.35 -5.17 -9.98
C GLY A 63 5.31 -6.24 -10.32
N HIS A 64 4.15 -5.81 -10.83
CA HIS A 64 3.12 -6.72 -11.34
C HIS A 64 3.56 -7.37 -12.65
N VAL A 65 4.29 -6.60 -13.47
CA VAL A 65 4.92 -7.09 -14.69
C VAL A 65 6.44 -6.97 -14.52
N LEU A 66 7.15 -8.06 -14.73
CA LEU A 66 8.61 -8.11 -14.66
C LEU A 66 9.23 -7.66 -16.00
N PRO A 67 10.34 -6.90 -15.99
CA PRO A 67 10.98 -6.40 -17.22
C PRO A 67 11.34 -7.51 -18.21
N GLU A 68 11.88 -8.61 -17.71
CA GLU A 68 12.30 -9.80 -18.47
C GLU A 68 11.14 -10.56 -19.13
N ARG A 69 9.89 -10.31 -18.72
CA ARG A 69 8.68 -10.94 -19.28
C ARG A 69 7.70 -9.93 -19.86
N VAL A 70 8.13 -8.69 -20.08
CA VAL A 70 7.23 -7.59 -20.42
C VAL A 70 6.49 -7.81 -21.73
N ALA A 71 7.10 -8.49 -22.71
CA ALA A 71 6.51 -8.74 -24.02
C ALA A 71 5.30 -9.69 -23.93
N GLU A 72 5.31 -10.62 -22.99
CA GLU A 72 4.25 -11.60 -22.76
C GLU A 72 3.25 -11.13 -21.69
N ASP A 73 3.75 -10.59 -20.59
CA ASP A 73 2.96 -10.35 -19.39
C ASP A 73 2.27 -8.98 -19.39
N LEU A 74 2.84 -7.95 -20.03
CA LEU A 74 2.16 -6.65 -20.15
C LEU A 74 0.86 -6.74 -20.97
N PRO A 75 0.81 -7.42 -22.14
CA PRO A 75 -0.45 -7.63 -22.87
C PRO A 75 -1.49 -8.40 -22.07
N ARG A 76 -1.07 -9.41 -21.29
CA ARG A 76 -1.97 -10.20 -20.42
C ARG A 76 -2.56 -9.35 -19.30
N ALA A 77 -1.73 -8.52 -18.67
CA ALA A 77 -2.18 -7.59 -17.63
C ALA A 77 -3.14 -6.55 -18.21
N PHE A 78 -2.80 -5.97 -19.35
CA PHE A 78 -3.62 -4.99 -20.05
C PHE A 78 -4.99 -5.56 -20.40
N ALA A 79 -5.05 -6.76 -21.01
CA ALA A 79 -6.32 -7.39 -21.38
C ALA A 79 -7.23 -7.65 -20.17
N ALA A 80 -6.67 -8.15 -19.06
CA ALA A 80 -7.44 -8.40 -17.84
C ALA A 80 -7.99 -7.11 -17.20
N LEU A 81 -7.23 -6.01 -17.27
CA LEU A 81 -7.66 -4.69 -16.80
C LEU A 81 -8.75 -4.12 -17.71
N GLU A 82 -8.57 -4.20 -19.03
CA GLU A 82 -9.51 -3.70 -20.03
C GLU A 82 -10.87 -4.43 -19.95
N GLU A 83 -10.87 -5.76 -19.71
CA GLU A 83 -12.09 -6.55 -19.54
C GLU A 83 -12.98 -6.03 -18.39
N GLN A 84 -12.38 -5.43 -17.35
CA GLN A 84 -13.10 -4.81 -16.25
C GLN A 84 -13.39 -3.32 -16.44
N GLY A 85 -12.98 -2.75 -17.58
CA GLY A 85 -13.09 -1.32 -17.89
C GLY A 85 -12.05 -0.46 -17.19
N ILE A 86 -10.92 -1.05 -16.75
CA ILE A 86 -9.83 -0.34 -16.08
C ILE A 86 -8.78 0.08 -17.12
N GLY A 87 -8.57 1.38 -17.27
CA GLY A 87 -7.55 1.92 -18.18
C GLY A 87 -6.13 1.82 -17.65
N VAL A 88 -5.15 1.77 -18.56
CA VAL A 88 -3.71 1.83 -18.22
C VAL A 88 -3.08 3.07 -18.87
N PRO A 89 -3.26 4.27 -18.27
CA PRO A 89 -2.75 5.52 -18.84
C PRO A 89 -1.23 5.67 -18.73
N MET A 90 -0.59 4.87 -17.86
CA MET A 90 0.86 4.90 -17.68
C MET A 90 1.39 3.61 -17.06
N ILE A 91 2.68 3.37 -17.24
CA ILE A 91 3.45 2.35 -16.54
C ILE A 91 4.58 2.98 -15.72
N THR A 92 4.88 2.41 -14.56
CA THR A 92 6.03 2.79 -13.75
C THR A 92 7.17 1.81 -13.93
N THR A 93 8.28 2.29 -14.52
CA THR A 93 9.43 1.45 -14.88
C THR A 93 10.63 1.65 -13.96
N GLY A 94 11.63 0.78 -14.13
CA GLY A 94 12.98 0.92 -13.57
C GLY A 94 14.02 1.47 -14.54
N LEU A 95 13.60 1.90 -15.75
CA LEU A 95 14.52 2.20 -16.85
C LEU A 95 15.30 3.49 -16.62
N THR A 96 16.63 3.40 -16.60
CA THR A 96 17.54 4.55 -16.47
C THR A 96 18.37 4.80 -17.72
N SER A 97 18.39 3.86 -18.67
CA SER A 97 19.14 3.97 -19.92
C SER A 97 18.48 3.16 -21.04
N ALA A 98 18.57 3.65 -22.27
CA ALA A 98 18.17 2.90 -23.46
C ALA A 98 19.00 1.64 -23.73
N ARG A 99 20.15 1.51 -23.07
CA ARG A 99 21.01 0.31 -23.13
C ARG A 99 20.50 -0.83 -22.25
N ASP A 100 19.53 -0.57 -21.38
CA ASP A 100 18.88 -1.62 -20.61
C ASP A 100 18.19 -2.60 -21.59
N PRO A 101 18.47 -3.92 -21.51
CA PRO A 101 17.84 -4.91 -22.38
C PRO A 101 16.31 -4.88 -22.35
N ALA A 102 15.70 -4.43 -21.24
CA ALA A 102 14.27 -4.31 -21.10
C ALA A 102 13.71 -3.00 -21.68
N ALA A 103 14.53 -2.00 -22.01
CA ALA A 103 14.05 -0.68 -22.46
C ALA A 103 13.21 -0.77 -23.74
N ARG A 104 13.78 -1.32 -24.82
CA ARG A 104 13.08 -1.44 -26.11
C ARG A 104 11.85 -2.36 -26.02
N PRO A 105 11.92 -3.57 -25.43
CA PRO A 105 10.75 -4.43 -25.24
C PRO A 105 9.62 -3.76 -24.44
N THR A 106 9.96 -3.05 -23.36
CA THR A 106 8.98 -2.38 -22.51
C THR A 106 8.24 -1.28 -23.27
N LEU A 107 8.99 -0.34 -23.87
CA LEU A 107 8.40 0.83 -24.52
C LEU A 107 7.61 0.45 -25.78
N SER A 108 8.15 -0.46 -26.60
CA SER A 108 7.44 -0.94 -27.80
C SER A 108 6.16 -1.73 -27.46
N THR A 109 6.18 -2.57 -26.42
CA THR A 109 4.99 -3.32 -25.99
C THR A 109 3.93 -2.39 -25.42
N ALA A 110 4.32 -1.42 -24.58
CA ALA A 110 3.42 -0.42 -24.04
C ALA A 110 2.76 0.42 -25.15
N ALA A 111 3.55 0.88 -26.13
CA ALA A 111 3.05 1.62 -27.28
C ALA A 111 2.05 0.82 -28.12
N ARG A 112 2.33 -0.46 -28.41
CA ARG A 112 1.43 -1.35 -29.14
C ARG A 112 0.08 -1.54 -28.44
N LEU A 113 0.08 -1.49 -27.11
CA LEU A 113 -1.13 -1.56 -26.28
C LEU A 113 -1.83 -0.19 -26.11
N GLY A 114 -1.28 0.88 -26.69
CA GLY A 114 -1.84 2.23 -26.57
C GLY A 114 -1.62 2.89 -25.21
N ILE A 115 -0.65 2.42 -24.43
CA ILE A 115 -0.25 3.07 -23.16
C ILE A 115 0.62 4.28 -23.50
N PRO A 116 0.17 5.53 -23.21
CA PRO A 116 0.80 6.72 -23.75
C PRO A 116 2.00 7.22 -22.94
N ARG A 117 2.21 6.74 -21.71
CA ARG A 117 3.28 7.27 -20.83
C ARG A 117 4.01 6.21 -20.02
N TYR A 118 5.26 6.52 -19.71
CA TYR A 118 6.05 5.73 -18.77
C TYR A 118 6.82 6.63 -17.80
N LYS A 119 6.85 6.24 -16.52
CA LYS A 119 7.77 6.82 -15.54
C LYS A 119 9.15 6.16 -15.68
N LEU A 120 10.20 6.98 -15.65
CA LEU A 120 11.60 6.56 -15.63
C LEU A 120 12.00 5.88 -14.30
N GLY A 121 13.12 5.17 -14.32
CA GLY A 121 13.85 4.73 -13.12
C GLY A 121 14.44 5.88 -12.30
N TYR A 122 15.25 5.55 -11.30
CA TYR A 122 15.91 6.53 -10.44
C TYR A 122 17.42 6.53 -10.62
N TYR A 123 18.01 7.73 -10.56
CA TYR A 123 19.44 7.95 -10.65
C TYR A 123 19.95 8.35 -9.26
N PRO A 124 20.66 7.47 -8.54
CA PRO A 124 21.21 7.83 -7.23
C PRO A 124 22.35 8.85 -7.40
N TYR A 125 22.49 9.77 -6.44
CA TYR A 125 23.71 10.57 -6.36
C TYR A 125 24.90 9.67 -5.99
N GLY A 126 26.00 9.85 -6.73
CA GLY A 126 27.32 9.39 -6.34
C GLY A 126 28.01 10.41 -5.42
N LYS A 127 29.30 10.65 -5.65
CA LYS A 127 30.06 11.66 -4.89
C LYS A 127 29.65 13.06 -5.32
N LEU A 128 29.18 13.91 -4.42
CA LEU A 128 28.73 15.26 -4.76
C LEU A 128 29.84 16.14 -5.40
N ALA A 129 31.12 15.83 -5.14
CA ALA A 129 32.24 16.51 -5.79
C ALA A 129 32.29 16.33 -7.32
N THR A 130 31.56 15.35 -7.88
CA THR A 130 31.48 15.11 -9.32
C THR A 130 30.06 15.33 -9.86
N LEU A 131 29.27 16.20 -9.22
CA LEU A 131 27.86 16.42 -9.54
C LEU A 131 27.64 16.77 -11.02
N ASP A 132 28.36 17.75 -11.56
CA ASP A 132 28.17 18.19 -12.95
C ASP A 132 28.39 17.06 -13.96
N ALA A 133 29.42 16.24 -13.74
CA ALA A 133 29.70 15.07 -14.57
C ALA A 133 28.59 14.02 -14.47
N GLN A 134 28.01 13.83 -13.28
CA GLN A 134 26.87 12.93 -13.09
C GLN A 134 25.61 13.46 -13.76
N LEU A 135 25.31 14.76 -13.66
CA LEU A 135 24.16 15.38 -14.35
C LEU A 135 24.30 15.23 -15.88
N ALA A 136 25.50 15.46 -16.41
CA ALA A 136 25.79 15.25 -17.83
C ALA A 136 25.60 13.78 -18.25
N GLN A 137 26.06 12.83 -17.42
CA GLN A 137 25.86 11.40 -17.66
C GLN A 137 24.38 11.02 -17.66
N VAL A 138 23.61 11.47 -16.68
CA VAL A 138 22.16 11.20 -16.61
C VAL A 138 21.46 11.80 -17.83
N ARG A 139 21.80 13.02 -18.22
CA ARG A 139 21.25 13.65 -19.43
C ARG A 139 21.55 12.84 -20.70
N ALA A 140 22.76 12.29 -20.84
CA ALA A 140 23.11 11.43 -21.97
C ALA A 140 22.33 10.10 -21.97
N GLN A 141 22.16 9.47 -20.80
CA GLN A 141 21.36 8.25 -20.66
C GLN A 141 19.88 8.51 -20.97
N LEU A 142 19.37 9.64 -20.51
CA LEU A 142 18.01 10.10 -20.73
C LEU A 142 17.73 10.36 -22.21
N ALA A 143 18.68 10.98 -22.93
CA ALA A 143 18.54 11.23 -24.37
C ALA A 143 18.22 9.94 -25.15
N GLY A 144 18.90 8.84 -24.82
CA GLY A 144 18.61 7.55 -25.43
C GLY A 144 17.20 7.05 -25.14
N LEU A 145 16.72 7.19 -23.89
CA LEU A 145 15.36 6.77 -23.51
C LEU A 145 14.30 7.63 -24.19
N VAL A 146 14.51 8.95 -24.25
CA VAL A 146 13.59 9.88 -24.93
C VAL A 146 13.49 9.54 -26.40
N GLU A 147 14.60 9.22 -27.06
CA GLU A 147 14.59 8.81 -28.47
C GLU A 147 13.85 7.48 -28.68
N LEU A 148 14.06 6.48 -27.81
CA LEU A 148 13.26 5.25 -27.86
C LEU A 148 11.77 5.52 -27.63
N GLY A 149 11.43 6.41 -26.70
CA GLY A 149 10.06 6.84 -26.45
C GLY A 149 9.44 7.49 -27.68
N ARG A 150 10.18 8.40 -28.33
CA ARG A 150 9.81 9.07 -29.59
C ARG A 150 9.56 8.07 -30.72
N GLU A 151 10.47 7.11 -30.93
CA GLU A 151 10.32 6.05 -31.94
C GLU A 151 9.04 5.22 -31.72
N ALA A 152 8.73 4.92 -30.46
CA ALA A 152 7.54 4.14 -30.08
C ALA A 152 6.25 4.99 -29.99
N GLY A 153 6.33 6.32 -29.93
CA GLY A 153 5.17 7.18 -29.72
C GLY A 153 4.69 7.23 -28.27
N ILE A 154 5.59 7.08 -27.29
CA ILE A 154 5.28 7.07 -25.84
C ILE A 154 6.08 8.15 -25.09
N GLU A 155 5.43 8.86 -24.16
CA GLU A 155 6.01 10.00 -23.45
C GLU A 155 6.67 9.59 -22.11
N ALA A 156 7.83 10.15 -21.82
CA ALA A 156 8.57 9.91 -20.58
C ALA A 156 8.17 10.87 -19.45
N GLY A 157 8.18 10.37 -18.22
CA GLY A 157 8.03 11.14 -16.98
C GLY A 157 9.23 11.02 -16.05
N PHE A 158 9.90 12.14 -15.81
CA PHE A 158 10.95 12.26 -14.80
C PHE A 158 10.33 12.56 -13.43
N HIS A 159 10.49 11.65 -12.46
CA HIS A 159 9.87 11.77 -11.13
C HIS A 159 10.84 12.43 -10.13
N ASN A 160 10.43 13.51 -9.48
CA ASN A 160 11.19 14.16 -8.41
C ASN A 160 11.02 13.37 -7.10
N HIS A 161 11.74 12.26 -6.96
CA HIS A 161 11.69 11.44 -5.74
C HIS A 161 12.65 11.97 -4.67
N SER A 162 12.19 12.08 -3.42
CA SER A 162 13.00 12.52 -2.29
C SER A 162 14.07 11.50 -1.90
N GLY A 163 15.09 11.92 -1.15
CA GLY A 163 16.27 11.13 -0.81
C GLY A 163 17.46 11.45 -1.72
N ALA A 164 18.48 10.58 -1.70
CA ALA A 164 19.72 10.78 -2.45
C ALA A 164 19.59 10.41 -3.94
N TYR A 165 18.62 10.98 -4.63
CA TYR A 165 18.38 10.79 -6.05
C TYR A 165 18.48 12.12 -6.82
N ILE A 166 19.12 12.09 -7.98
CA ILE A 166 19.12 13.20 -8.93
C ILE A 166 17.68 13.53 -9.29
N GLY A 167 17.32 14.80 -9.13
CA GLY A 167 15.97 15.33 -9.29
C GLY A 167 15.17 15.49 -8.01
N ALA A 168 15.67 15.03 -6.86
CA ALA A 168 15.05 15.25 -5.56
C ALA A 168 14.86 16.75 -5.26
N ALA A 169 15.87 17.56 -5.60
CA ALA A 169 15.88 19.00 -5.40
C ALA A 169 15.21 19.80 -6.55
N MET A 170 14.68 19.12 -7.58
CA MET A 170 14.00 19.65 -8.78
C MET A 170 14.82 20.57 -9.70
N TRP A 171 15.77 21.35 -9.21
CA TRP A 171 16.60 22.23 -10.03
C TRP A 171 17.50 21.42 -10.99
N ASP A 172 18.05 20.32 -10.50
CA ASP A 172 18.89 19.41 -11.27
C ASP A 172 18.06 18.56 -12.25
N ALA A 173 16.85 18.16 -11.86
CA ALA A 173 15.88 17.59 -12.81
C ALA A 173 15.56 18.56 -13.95
N TRP A 174 15.40 19.86 -13.65
CA TRP A 174 15.22 20.88 -14.68
C TRP A 174 16.43 20.99 -15.59
N GLU A 175 17.66 21.07 -15.05
CA GLU A 175 18.89 21.13 -15.85
C GLU A 175 19.03 19.95 -16.81
N ILE A 176 18.64 18.76 -16.37
CA ILE A 176 18.63 17.55 -17.20
C ILE A 176 17.55 17.64 -18.29
N VAL A 177 16.32 17.99 -17.95
CA VAL A 177 15.14 17.80 -18.83
C VAL A 177 14.85 18.97 -19.78
N HIS A 178 15.13 20.22 -19.41
CA HIS A 178 14.58 21.39 -20.11
C HIS A 178 14.97 21.54 -21.59
N GLY A 179 16.08 20.94 -22.02
CA GLY A 179 16.55 21.00 -23.40
C GLY A 179 15.96 19.94 -24.33
N PHE A 180 15.18 19.00 -23.81
CA PHE A 180 14.46 18.03 -24.64
C PHE A 180 13.12 18.59 -25.12
N ASP A 181 12.59 17.99 -26.19
CA ASP A 181 11.26 18.28 -26.68
C ASP A 181 10.20 17.96 -25.60
N PRO A 182 9.40 18.95 -25.15
CA PRO A 182 8.38 18.76 -24.12
C PRO A 182 7.26 17.79 -24.53
N HIS A 183 7.11 17.48 -25.82
CA HIS A 183 6.18 16.44 -26.25
C HIS A 183 6.61 15.06 -25.76
N TRP A 184 7.90 14.73 -25.85
CA TRP A 184 8.40 13.38 -25.57
C TRP A 184 8.84 13.16 -24.13
N ILE A 185 9.14 14.23 -23.39
CA ILE A 185 9.51 14.13 -21.98
C ILE A 185 9.04 15.33 -21.17
N GLY A 186 8.59 15.04 -19.95
CA GLY A 186 8.34 16.04 -18.93
C GLY A 186 8.45 15.45 -17.54
N PHE A 187 7.75 16.07 -16.59
CA PHE A 187 7.85 15.73 -15.18
C PHE A 187 6.66 14.90 -14.71
N TYR A 188 6.96 13.90 -13.91
CA TYR A 188 6.02 13.26 -13.01
C TYR A 188 6.15 13.95 -11.65
N PHE A 189 5.36 14.99 -11.46
CA PHE A 189 5.51 15.88 -10.32
C PHE A 189 4.96 15.26 -9.03
N ASP A 190 5.86 15.14 -8.06
CA ASP A 190 5.75 14.71 -6.68
C ASP A 190 5.49 15.81 -5.64
N PRO A 191 4.27 16.27 -5.27
CA PRO A 191 4.11 17.28 -4.22
C PRO A 191 4.66 16.82 -2.87
N CYS A 192 4.49 15.54 -2.52
CA CYS A 192 5.03 14.96 -1.31
C CYS A 192 6.55 15.05 -1.26
N HIS A 193 7.22 14.57 -2.29
CA HIS A 193 8.67 14.59 -2.35
C HIS A 193 9.23 16.00 -2.51
N ALA A 194 8.54 16.86 -3.26
CA ALA A 194 8.87 18.27 -3.37
C ALA A 194 8.80 18.97 -2.00
N THR A 195 7.82 18.64 -1.15
CA THR A 195 7.72 19.17 0.22
C THR A 195 8.71 18.48 1.17
N ILE A 196 9.07 17.20 0.98
CA ILE A 196 10.13 16.54 1.78
C ILE A 196 11.45 17.29 1.65
N GLU A 197 11.87 17.59 0.41
CA GLU A 197 13.18 18.22 0.14
C GLU A 197 13.12 19.75 0.14
N GLY A 198 11.97 20.33 -0.20
CA GLY A 198 11.75 21.78 -0.32
C GLY A 198 11.12 22.44 0.89
N GLY A 199 10.61 21.67 1.85
CA GLY A 199 10.05 22.14 3.12
C GLY A 199 8.96 23.19 2.94
N ASP A 200 9.30 24.44 3.26
CA ASP A 200 8.41 25.59 3.32
C ASP A 200 7.88 26.02 1.94
N ASN A 201 8.72 26.65 1.12
CA ASN A 201 8.32 27.16 -0.20
C ASN A 201 9.06 26.50 -1.39
N GLY A 202 10.02 25.60 -1.12
CA GLY A 202 10.80 24.96 -2.18
C GLY A 202 9.95 24.11 -3.13
N TRP A 203 8.88 23.50 -2.62
CA TRP A 203 7.92 22.75 -3.44
C TRP A 203 7.18 23.65 -4.45
N ASN A 204 6.82 24.87 -4.05
CA ASN A 204 6.08 25.81 -4.86
C ASN A 204 6.97 26.44 -5.94
N ILE A 205 8.19 26.84 -5.56
CA ILE A 205 9.22 27.32 -6.50
C ILE A 205 9.52 26.24 -7.55
N GLY A 206 9.72 25.00 -7.09
CA GLY A 206 9.91 23.85 -7.97
C GLY A 206 8.72 23.63 -8.89
N PHE A 207 7.49 23.63 -8.37
CA PHE A 207 6.28 23.51 -9.18
C PHE A 207 6.26 24.55 -10.32
N HIS A 208 6.43 25.83 -10.02
CA HIS A 208 6.41 26.89 -11.03
C HIS A 208 7.54 26.75 -12.06
N ARG A 209 8.68 26.17 -11.68
CA ARG A 209 9.75 25.86 -12.63
C ARG A 209 9.37 24.72 -13.57
N LEU A 210 8.67 23.71 -13.08
CA LEU A 210 8.36 22.48 -13.82
C LEU A 210 6.99 22.51 -14.53
N ALA A 211 6.11 23.45 -14.16
CA ALA A 211 4.67 23.51 -14.49
C ALA A 211 4.34 23.26 -15.96
N ASP A 212 5.02 23.95 -16.88
CA ASP A 212 4.77 23.88 -18.32
C ASP A 212 5.13 22.52 -18.95
N ARG A 213 5.77 21.64 -18.17
CA ARG A 213 6.22 20.30 -18.61
C ARG A 213 5.70 19.19 -17.71
N ILE A 214 4.74 19.45 -16.83
CA ILE A 214 4.16 18.38 -15.99
C ILE A 214 3.29 17.46 -16.86
N LYS A 215 3.66 16.19 -16.90
CA LYS A 215 3.00 15.12 -17.67
C LYS A 215 2.10 14.24 -16.80
N MET A 216 2.45 14.12 -15.52
CA MET A 216 1.82 13.26 -14.50
C MET A 216 1.99 13.92 -13.13
N VAL A 217 1.07 13.68 -12.20
CA VAL A 217 1.20 14.12 -10.80
C VAL A 217 0.97 12.92 -9.88
N ALA A 218 1.84 12.72 -8.89
CA ALA A 218 1.61 11.71 -7.87
C ALA A 218 0.96 12.32 -6.63
N VAL A 219 0.14 11.52 -5.95
CA VAL A 219 -0.67 11.95 -4.81
C VAL A 219 -0.38 11.04 -3.62
N LYS A 220 0.40 11.54 -2.68
CA LYS A 220 0.76 10.91 -1.40
C LYS A 220 1.11 11.96 -0.37
N ASP A 221 1.06 11.60 0.90
CA ASP A 221 1.32 12.55 1.98
C ASP A 221 2.33 11.98 2.97
N PHE A 222 2.96 12.86 3.73
CA PHE A 222 3.99 12.51 4.70
C PHE A 222 4.04 13.54 5.82
N PHE A 223 4.66 13.20 6.95
CA PHE A 223 5.11 14.17 7.94
C PHE A 223 6.53 13.86 8.39
N TRP A 224 7.26 14.88 8.83
CA TRP A 224 8.53 14.70 9.54
C TRP A 224 8.25 14.35 10.99
N GLU A 225 8.84 13.26 11.47
CA GLU A 225 8.81 12.89 12.88
C GLU A 225 10.22 12.79 13.44
N LYS A 226 10.36 13.08 14.73
CA LYS A 226 11.61 12.86 15.45
C LYS A 226 11.50 11.59 16.29
N THR A 227 12.17 10.52 15.84
CA THR A 227 12.20 9.24 16.56
C THR A 227 13.62 9.00 17.08
N LYS A 228 13.75 8.81 18.40
CA LYS A 228 15.05 8.63 19.09
C LYS A 228 16.07 9.72 18.73
N GLY A 229 15.62 10.98 18.69
CA GLY A 229 16.47 12.13 18.40
C GLY A 229 16.80 12.36 16.92
N LYS A 230 16.40 11.46 16.00
CA LYS A 230 16.63 11.60 14.55
C LYS A 230 15.34 11.96 13.82
N TRP A 231 15.43 12.91 12.91
CA TRP A 231 14.32 13.26 12.02
C TRP A 231 14.20 12.25 10.88
N ALA A 232 12.97 11.82 10.59
CA ALA A 232 12.67 10.96 9.45
C ALA A 232 11.33 11.37 8.83
N ALA A 233 11.26 11.35 7.51
CA ALA A 233 10.01 11.50 6.79
C ALA A 233 9.21 10.19 6.92
N ARG A 234 7.96 10.29 7.36
CA ARG A 234 7.00 9.18 7.44
C ARG A 234 5.87 9.40 6.49
N MET A 235 5.68 8.45 5.58
CA MET A 235 4.51 8.43 4.72
C MET A 235 3.25 8.23 5.56
N CYS A 236 2.19 8.93 5.24
CA CYS A 236 0.89 8.86 5.92
C CYS A 236 -0.28 8.83 4.92
N PRO A 237 -1.51 8.56 5.37
CA PRO A 237 -2.69 8.74 4.53
C PRO A 237 -2.81 10.19 4.04
N LEU A 238 -3.41 10.36 2.86
CA LEU A 238 -3.66 11.67 2.25
C LEU A 238 -4.41 12.62 3.19
N GLY A 239 -3.91 13.85 3.35
CA GLY A 239 -4.46 14.88 4.22
C GLY A 239 -4.06 14.74 5.69
N GLY A 240 -3.28 13.71 6.04
CA GLY A 240 -2.73 13.50 7.38
C GLY A 240 -1.32 14.03 7.56
N GLY A 241 -0.74 14.68 6.55
CA GLY A 241 0.65 15.10 6.55
C GLY A 241 0.86 16.59 6.30
N MET A 242 2.06 16.90 5.83
CA MET A 242 2.63 18.23 5.68
C MET A 242 2.46 18.81 4.27
N VAL A 243 1.98 18.02 3.30
CA VAL A 243 1.72 18.55 1.96
C VAL A 243 0.53 19.52 2.03
N ASP A 244 0.75 20.78 1.64
CA ASP A 244 -0.33 21.75 1.53
C ASP A 244 -1.17 21.49 0.27
N TRP A 245 -2.06 20.51 0.37
CA TRP A 245 -2.97 20.16 -0.71
C TRP A 245 -3.89 21.30 -1.09
N LYS A 246 -4.29 22.17 -0.15
CA LYS A 246 -5.16 23.30 -0.47
C LYS A 246 -4.44 24.28 -1.38
N ALA A 247 -3.20 24.63 -1.04
CA ALA A 247 -2.35 25.46 -1.88
C ALA A 247 -2.05 24.78 -3.23
N PHE A 248 -1.67 23.50 -3.22
CA PHE A 248 -1.38 22.76 -4.45
C PHE A 248 -2.59 22.71 -5.41
N TRP A 249 -3.79 22.41 -4.91
CA TRP A 249 -4.99 22.38 -5.76
C TRP A 249 -5.42 23.78 -6.21
N ALA A 250 -5.13 24.84 -5.45
CA ALA A 250 -5.36 26.22 -5.86
C ALA A 250 -4.50 26.62 -7.07
N LEU A 251 -3.35 25.96 -7.29
CA LEU A 251 -2.54 26.14 -8.50
C LEU A 251 -3.25 25.63 -9.76
N GLY A 252 -4.39 24.93 -9.64
CA GLY A 252 -5.19 24.45 -10.76
C GLY A 252 -5.88 25.52 -11.60
N GLY A 253 -5.75 26.79 -11.23
CA GLY A 253 -6.05 27.93 -12.08
C GLY A 253 -4.92 28.29 -13.06
N HIS A 254 -3.75 27.64 -12.98
CA HIS A 254 -2.71 27.75 -13.99
C HIS A 254 -3.15 27.13 -15.31
N PRO A 255 -2.65 27.63 -16.46
CA PRO A 255 -2.98 27.12 -17.80
C PRO A 255 -2.48 25.68 -18.06
N VAL A 256 -2.02 24.96 -17.04
CA VAL A 256 -1.57 23.56 -17.16
C VAL A 256 -2.82 22.68 -17.23
N PRO A 257 -3.09 21.99 -18.36
CA PRO A 257 -4.13 20.98 -18.38
C PRO A 257 -3.73 19.91 -17.37
N TRP A 258 -4.51 19.80 -16.30
CA TRP A 258 -4.24 18.84 -15.23
C TRP A 258 -4.01 17.43 -15.80
N PRO A 259 -2.80 16.87 -15.65
CA PRO A 259 -2.49 15.54 -16.17
C PRO A 259 -3.13 14.43 -15.33
N HIS A 260 -2.88 13.17 -15.68
CA HIS A 260 -3.34 12.05 -14.86
C HIS A 260 -2.74 12.11 -13.44
N LEU A 261 -3.58 11.87 -12.42
CA LEU A 261 -3.18 11.71 -11.03
C LEU A 261 -2.93 10.24 -10.73
N SER A 262 -1.73 9.90 -10.30
CA SER A 262 -1.44 8.58 -9.76
C SER A 262 -1.50 8.65 -8.24
N ALA A 263 -2.42 7.90 -7.63
CA ALA A 263 -2.58 7.85 -6.19
C ALA A 263 -1.63 6.81 -5.57
N HIS A 264 -0.74 7.26 -4.71
CA HIS A 264 0.27 6.46 -4.01
C HIS A 264 -0.11 6.19 -2.56
N ARG A 265 -1.13 6.84 -2.00
CA ARG A 265 -1.70 6.39 -0.71
C ARG A 265 -3.05 7.04 -0.46
N ILE A 266 -4.10 6.23 -0.33
CA ILE A 266 -5.44 6.70 0.04
C ILE A 266 -5.86 6.01 1.33
N ARG A 267 -6.59 6.74 2.18
CA ARG A 267 -7.18 6.20 3.40
C ARG A 267 -8.07 5.02 3.02
N ASN A 268 -7.85 3.86 3.65
CA ASN A 268 -8.70 2.69 3.47
C ASN A 268 -10.16 3.08 3.78
N PRO A 269 -11.07 3.13 2.78
CA PRO A 269 -12.48 3.37 3.06
C PRO A 269 -12.98 2.10 3.73
N GLY A 270 -13.19 2.16 5.05
CA GLY A 270 -13.72 1.03 5.81
C GLY A 270 -14.95 0.46 5.11
N ARG A 271 -15.02 -0.88 4.99
CA ARG A 271 -16.18 -1.58 4.44
C ARG A 271 -17.47 -1.04 5.08
N HIS A 272 -18.25 -0.29 4.32
CA HIS A 272 -19.65 -0.07 4.67
C HIS A 272 -20.38 -1.41 4.54
N ARG A 273 -20.46 -2.17 5.63
CA ARG A 273 -21.35 -3.33 5.73
C ARG A 273 -22.80 -2.82 5.67
N ARG A 274 -23.51 -3.19 4.60
CA ARG A 274 -24.98 -3.25 4.63
C ARG A 274 -25.36 -4.30 5.67
N GLY A 275 -25.95 -3.85 6.78
CA GLY A 275 -26.57 -4.74 7.77
C GLY A 275 -27.86 -5.37 7.23
N PRO A 276 -28.32 -6.50 7.79
CA PRO A 276 -29.53 -7.17 7.34
C PRO A 276 -30.78 -6.35 7.71
N ALA A 277 -31.77 -6.39 6.83
CA ALA A 277 -33.07 -5.77 7.02
C ALA A 277 -33.77 -6.33 8.27
N GLY A 278 -34.02 -5.48 9.26
CA GLY A 278 -34.77 -5.79 10.47
C GLY A 278 -35.86 -4.74 10.72
N LYS A 279 -37.09 -5.11 10.36
CA LYS A 279 -38.41 -4.65 10.81
C LYS A 279 -38.63 -3.16 11.12
N GLN A 280 -39.45 -2.55 10.28
CA GLN A 280 -40.14 -1.28 10.49
C GLN A 280 -41.08 -1.32 11.71
N SER A 281 -41.18 -0.19 12.42
CA SER A 281 -42.43 0.28 13.03
C SER A 281 -42.45 1.83 13.02
N PRO A 282 -43.63 2.46 12.87
CA PRO A 282 -43.77 3.74 12.20
C PRO A 282 -44.04 4.90 13.17
N GLY A 283 -43.58 6.10 12.82
CA GLY A 283 -43.84 7.30 13.63
C GLY A 283 -43.56 8.61 12.90
N HIS A 284 -44.54 9.03 12.10
CA HIS A 284 -44.86 10.41 11.71
C HIS A 284 -44.05 11.12 10.61
N ARG A 285 -44.80 11.31 9.51
CA ARG A 285 -44.54 12.04 8.26
C ARG A 285 -44.55 13.56 8.44
N LYS A 286 -43.79 14.25 7.59
CA LYS A 286 -44.15 15.39 6.70
C LYS A 286 -42.81 15.86 6.06
N GLY A 287 -42.62 16.12 4.78
CA GLY A 287 -43.45 16.15 3.57
C GLY A 287 -42.50 16.23 2.36
N PHE A 288 -43.05 16.03 1.16
CA PHE A 288 -42.36 15.84 -0.12
C PHE A 288 -41.73 17.11 -0.73
N CYS A 289 -40.84 16.86 -1.71
CA CYS A 289 -40.38 17.69 -2.85
C CYS A 289 -39.03 18.47 -2.74
N ASN A 290 -38.03 17.91 -3.43
CA ASN A 290 -36.85 18.55 -4.06
C ASN A 290 -37.31 19.34 -5.32
N PRO A 291 -36.52 20.17 -6.07
CA PRO A 291 -35.10 20.52 -5.94
C PRO A 291 -34.69 22.00 -6.19
N LYS A 292 -33.41 22.29 -5.92
CA LYS A 292 -32.52 23.34 -6.49
C LYS A 292 -32.13 24.55 -5.61
N LYS A 293 -30.80 24.65 -5.49
CA LYS A 293 -29.93 25.85 -5.56
C LYS A 293 -29.70 26.74 -4.34
N ASP A 294 -28.39 26.93 -4.13
CA ASP A 294 -27.67 28.12 -3.72
C ASP A 294 -27.88 28.66 -2.30
N ALA A 295 -26.97 28.24 -1.42
CA ALA A 295 -26.56 29.07 -0.29
C ALA A 295 -25.13 29.57 -0.54
N SER A 296 -25.05 30.81 -1.01
CA SER A 296 -23.86 31.63 -0.98
C SER A 296 -23.77 32.35 0.37
N ARG A 297 -22.57 32.33 0.96
CA ARG A 297 -22.00 33.30 1.93
C ARG A 297 -22.58 33.38 3.36
N ILE A 298 -21.69 33.38 4.37
CA ILE A 298 -21.26 34.54 5.18
C ILE A 298 -20.60 34.08 6.51
N LEU A 299 -19.41 34.69 6.79
CA LEU A 299 -18.68 34.92 8.07
C LEU A 299 -18.43 33.77 9.07
N CYS A 300 -17.18 33.63 9.51
CA CYS A 300 -16.67 34.47 10.60
C CYS A 300 -15.13 34.43 10.70
N LEU A 301 -14.57 35.59 11.05
CA LEU A 301 -13.15 35.89 11.25
C LEU A 301 -12.88 35.99 12.77
N THR A 302 -11.60 35.84 13.12
CA THR A 302 -10.92 36.14 14.40
C THR A 302 -10.80 35.01 15.43
N HIS A 303 -9.56 34.58 15.69
CA HIS A 303 -8.88 35.04 16.91
C HIS A 303 -7.34 34.88 16.85
N LEU A 304 -6.70 35.89 17.43
CA LEU A 304 -5.27 36.14 17.60
C LEU A 304 -4.65 35.23 18.68
N GLY A 305 -3.31 35.14 18.69
CA GLY A 305 -2.49 34.32 19.59
C GLY A 305 -2.29 34.85 21.04
N PRO A 306 -1.24 34.37 21.76
CA PRO A 306 -1.20 33.87 23.17
C PRO A 306 -0.66 34.93 24.18
N PRO A 307 -0.40 34.74 25.54
CA PRO A 307 0.29 33.61 26.23
C PRO A 307 -0.02 33.32 27.75
N GLY A 308 0.63 32.28 28.34
CA GLY A 308 1.28 32.37 29.67
C GLY A 308 0.64 31.79 30.96
N CYS A 309 1.43 30.95 31.65
CA CYS A 309 1.66 30.81 33.11
C CYS A 309 0.63 30.19 34.11
N LEU A 310 1.11 29.09 34.74
CA LEU A 310 1.23 28.80 36.19
C LEU A 310 0.00 28.64 37.11
N THR A 311 0.13 27.60 37.97
CA THR A 311 -0.28 27.43 39.39
C THR A 311 -1.34 26.36 39.78
N SER A 312 -0.87 25.45 40.65
CA SER A 312 -1.49 24.84 41.86
C SER A 312 -2.77 23.97 41.81
N GLY A 313 -2.69 22.75 42.38
CA GLY A 313 -3.83 22.03 43.03
C GLY A 313 -4.13 22.58 44.44
N PRO A 314 -4.75 21.86 45.42
CA PRO A 314 -5.43 20.54 45.44
C PRO A 314 -6.79 20.53 46.24
N LEU A 315 -7.30 19.33 46.59
CA LEU A 315 -8.41 18.91 47.51
C LEU A 315 -9.83 18.70 46.94
N ALA A 316 -10.31 17.45 46.95
CA ALA A 316 -11.11 16.89 48.06
C ALA A 316 -11.40 15.39 47.88
N ARG A 317 -11.36 14.65 48.99
CA ARG A 317 -11.50 13.19 49.15
C ARG A 317 -12.97 12.78 49.38
N LEU A 318 -13.17 11.45 49.34
CA LEU A 318 -13.96 10.59 50.25
C LEU A 318 -15.34 10.09 49.76
N MET A 319 -15.46 8.79 49.47
CA MET A 319 -16.09 7.79 50.36
C MET A 319 -16.00 6.36 49.78
N GLU A 320 -15.71 5.40 50.67
CA GLU A 320 -15.45 3.97 50.45
C GLU A 320 -16.67 3.06 50.69
N GLY A 321 -16.60 1.83 50.15
CA GLY A 321 -17.07 0.57 50.76
C GLY A 321 -18.49 0.12 50.44
N LEU A 322 -18.84 -1.16 50.30
CA LEU A 322 -18.12 -2.45 50.37
C LEU A 322 -19.13 -3.54 49.93
N LEU A 323 -18.63 -4.63 49.32
CA LEU A 323 -19.34 -5.90 49.06
C LEU A 323 -19.40 -6.76 50.34
N CYS A 324 -20.48 -7.53 50.59
CA CYS A 324 -20.43 -8.98 50.89
C CYS A 324 -21.82 -9.64 51.14
N ALA A 325 -22.10 -10.71 50.36
CA ALA A 325 -22.81 -11.97 50.64
C ALA A 325 -24.08 -12.10 51.53
N ARG A 326 -25.11 -12.77 50.98
CA ARG A 326 -25.82 -13.89 51.64
C ARG A 326 -26.55 -14.81 50.63
N ARG A 327 -26.73 -16.06 51.05
CA ARG A 327 -26.98 -17.29 50.27
C ARG A 327 -28.32 -17.92 50.69
N ASN A 328 -28.87 -18.80 49.82
CA ASN A 328 -29.90 -19.84 50.00
C ASN A 328 -31.40 -19.50 49.84
N ALA A 329 -32.06 -20.16 48.86
CA ALA A 329 -33.03 -21.23 49.12
C ALA A 329 -33.39 -21.99 47.81
N MET A 330 -33.36 -23.32 47.87
CA MET A 330 -33.81 -24.29 46.85
C MET A 330 -35.30 -24.60 47.03
N ALA A 331 -36.02 -24.96 45.95
CA ALA A 331 -36.92 -26.14 45.93
C ALA A 331 -37.55 -26.45 44.54
N ASN A 332 -37.31 -27.68 44.10
CA ASN A 332 -38.22 -28.63 43.44
C ASN A 332 -38.87 -28.34 42.07
N ARG A 333 -38.48 -29.14 41.06
CA ARG A 333 -39.26 -30.34 40.66
C ARG A 333 -38.45 -31.28 39.74
N LYS A 334 -38.32 -32.53 40.17
CA LYS A 334 -37.90 -33.71 39.40
C LYS A 334 -39.08 -34.25 38.58
N TRP A 335 -38.86 -34.88 37.43
CA TRP A 335 -39.51 -36.14 37.03
C TRP A 335 -38.60 -36.89 36.03
N LEU A 336 -38.66 -38.22 36.14
CA LEU A 336 -37.73 -39.24 35.66
C LEU A 336 -38.07 -39.72 34.24
N ALA A 337 -37.06 -40.18 33.50
CA ALA A 337 -37.17 -41.13 32.37
C ALA A 337 -37.46 -42.55 32.93
N PRO A 338 -37.90 -43.57 32.14
CA PRO A 338 -36.98 -44.29 31.22
C PRO A 338 -37.63 -45.01 30.01
N GLY A 339 -36.79 -45.53 29.08
CA GLY A 339 -37.00 -46.86 28.46
C GLY A 339 -37.13 -46.97 26.92
N PHE A 340 -36.05 -47.46 26.28
CA PHE A 340 -35.89 -48.40 25.13
C PHE A 340 -37.14 -48.82 24.31
N ILE A 341 -37.13 -49.00 22.97
CA ILE A 341 -36.40 -49.98 22.11
C ILE A 341 -36.44 -49.46 20.65
N GLY A 342 -35.41 -49.76 19.85
CA GLY A 342 -35.17 -49.15 18.53
C GLY A 342 -35.82 -49.81 17.32
N MET A 343 -35.51 -49.23 16.14
CA MET A 343 -35.49 -49.94 14.87
C MET A 343 -34.59 -49.17 13.89
N ALA A 344 -33.62 -49.88 13.32
CA ALA A 344 -32.72 -49.38 12.28
C ALA A 344 -33.46 -49.22 10.96
N VAL A 345 -33.26 -48.08 10.29
CA VAL A 345 -33.47 -47.92 8.85
C VAL A 345 -32.27 -47.18 8.30
N PHE A 346 -31.36 -47.95 7.70
CA PHE A 346 -30.41 -47.46 6.71
C PHE A 346 -31.21 -46.98 5.49
N LEU A 347 -30.88 -45.81 4.95
CA LEU A 347 -30.73 -45.58 3.50
C LEU A 347 -30.15 -44.18 3.21
N ALA A 348 -29.05 -44.20 2.46
CA ALA A 348 -28.43 -43.12 1.68
C ALA A 348 -27.75 -41.95 2.45
N GLY A 349 -26.60 -42.27 3.05
CA GLY A 349 -25.53 -41.30 3.25
C GLY A 349 -24.88 -40.92 1.92
N GLY A 350 -25.28 -39.78 1.35
CA GLY A 350 -24.40 -39.04 0.44
C GLY A 350 -23.32 -38.37 1.28
N PRO A 351 -22.05 -38.33 0.84
CA PRO A 351 -21.04 -37.60 1.59
C PRO A 351 -21.45 -36.13 1.59
N LEU A 352 -21.81 -35.61 2.76
CA LEU A 352 -21.53 -34.21 3.08
C LEU A 352 -20.03 -34.06 2.85
N MET A 353 -19.65 -33.54 1.69
CA MET A 353 -18.32 -32.98 1.54
C MET A 353 -18.24 -31.91 2.62
N ALA A 354 -17.51 -32.23 3.69
CA ALA A 354 -17.01 -31.23 4.59
C ALA A 354 -16.42 -30.14 3.70
N LEU A 355 -17.00 -28.93 3.75
CA LEU A 355 -16.26 -27.73 3.40
C LEU A 355 -15.07 -27.72 4.35
N GLN A 356 -13.97 -28.39 3.97
CA GLN A 356 -12.67 -28.05 4.50
C GLN A 356 -12.47 -26.60 4.10
N SER A 357 -12.77 -25.70 5.04
CA SER A 357 -12.38 -24.30 4.94
C SER A 357 -10.90 -24.31 4.59
N ARG A 358 -10.58 -23.97 3.35
CA ARG A 358 -9.20 -23.90 2.88
C ARG A 358 -8.48 -22.94 3.82
N GLU A 359 -7.40 -23.39 4.43
CA GLU A 359 -6.61 -22.50 5.28
C GLU A 359 -6.16 -21.30 4.46
N PRO A 360 -6.21 -20.09 5.03
CA PRO A 360 -5.80 -18.89 4.31
C PRO A 360 -4.37 -19.07 3.81
N ALA A 361 -4.11 -18.71 2.56
CA ALA A 361 -2.75 -18.73 2.01
C ALA A 361 -1.83 -17.85 2.88
N SER A 362 -0.58 -18.28 3.03
CA SER A 362 0.41 -17.51 3.81
C SER A 362 0.79 -16.25 3.05
N GLU A 363 0.65 -15.08 3.68
CA GLU A 363 1.23 -13.82 3.14
C GLU A 363 2.70 -13.66 3.56
N LEU A 364 3.19 -14.49 4.48
CA LEU A 364 4.63 -14.63 4.78
C LEU A 364 5.15 -15.89 4.09
N ASP A 365 6.21 -15.78 3.30
CA ASP A 365 6.90 -16.93 2.72
C ASP A 365 8.42 -16.72 2.67
N CYS A 366 9.17 -17.77 2.35
CA CYS A 366 10.61 -17.69 2.17
C CYS A 366 11.03 -17.52 0.70
N ASN A 367 10.11 -17.09 -0.17
CA ASN A 367 10.40 -16.92 -1.59
C ASN A 367 10.99 -15.53 -1.88
N ASP A 368 10.68 -14.54 -1.06
CA ASP A 368 11.29 -13.20 -1.09
C ASP A 368 12.59 -13.20 -0.27
N GLY A 369 13.66 -13.75 -0.86
CA GLY A 369 14.96 -13.90 -0.18
C GLY A 369 15.52 -12.58 0.35
N TRP A 370 15.72 -12.50 1.66
CA TRP A 370 16.55 -11.48 2.29
C TRP A 370 17.99 -11.62 1.77
N HIS A 371 18.51 -10.63 1.04
CA HIS A 371 19.86 -10.66 0.49
C HIS A 371 20.80 -9.73 1.27
N ASN A 372 22.00 -10.23 1.58
CA ASN A 372 23.07 -9.46 2.19
C ASN A 372 24.37 -9.75 1.44
N ASP A 373 24.95 -8.74 0.80
CA ASP A 373 26.14 -8.84 -0.06
C ASP A 373 27.40 -9.43 0.62
N ARG A 374 27.35 -9.73 1.92
CA ARG A 374 28.49 -10.20 2.72
C ARG A 374 28.22 -11.46 3.55
N LEU A 375 26.98 -11.95 3.59
CA LEU A 375 26.57 -13.09 4.43
C LEU A 375 25.60 -13.97 3.66
N GLU A 376 25.73 -15.29 3.83
CA GLU A 376 24.77 -16.26 3.33
C GLU A 376 23.50 -16.24 4.20
N THR A 377 22.34 -16.39 3.56
CA THR A 377 21.04 -16.24 4.19
C THR A 377 20.24 -17.54 4.14
N PHE A 378 19.51 -17.83 5.20
CA PHE A 378 18.59 -18.97 5.27
C PHE A 378 17.22 -18.51 5.78
N CYS A 379 16.15 -19.09 5.23
CA CYS A 379 14.78 -18.80 5.64
C CYS A 379 13.98 -20.09 5.77
N GLU A 380 13.18 -20.20 6.83
CA GLU A 380 12.20 -21.26 6.98
C GLU A 380 10.88 -20.76 7.61
N MET A 381 9.78 -21.40 7.24
CA MET A 381 8.46 -21.15 7.81
C MET A 381 8.17 -22.16 8.91
N ARG A 382 7.68 -21.68 10.06
CA ARG A 382 7.23 -22.51 11.18
C ARG A 382 5.79 -22.19 11.54
N GLU A 383 4.95 -23.20 11.61
CA GLU A 383 3.52 -23.03 11.92
C GLU A 383 3.17 -23.68 13.27
N HIS A 384 2.38 -22.96 14.06
CA HIS A 384 1.83 -23.45 15.32
C HIS A 384 0.34 -23.11 15.40
N THR A 385 -0.48 -24.09 15.79
CA THR A 385 -1.88 -23.86 16.12
C THR A 385 -2.06 -23.90 17.63
N LEU A 386 -2.67 -22.86 18.19
CA LEU A 386 -2.97 -22.73 19.61
C LEU A 386 -4.50 -22.73 19.81
N PRO A 387 -5.00 -23.20 20.97
CA PRO A 387 -6.41 -23.02 21.31
C PRO A 387 -6.75 -21.54 21.45
N ALA A 388 -7.98 -21.16 21.11
CA ALA A 388 -8.46 -19.82 21.42
C ALA A 388 -8.43 -19.60 22.94
N THR A 389 -7.91 -18.46 23.36
CA THR A 389 -7.83 -18.09 24.77
C THR A 389 -8.75 -16.89 25.05
N ALA A 390 -9.39 -16.87 26.22
CA ALA A 390 -10.22 -15.75 26.65
C ALA A 390 -9.40 -14.52 27.11
N GLY A 391 -8.07 -14.60 27.06
CA GLY A 391 -7.13 -13.56 27.51
C GLY A 391 -6.58 -12.71 26.36
N SER A 392 -5.74 -11.72 26.70
CA SER A 392 -5.03 -10.93 25.69
C SER A 392 -3.92 -11.76 25.04
N ILE A 393 -3.93 -11.84 23.72
CA ILE A 393 -2.88 -12.46 22.91
C ILE A 393 -1.75 -11.43 22.76
N ARG A 394 -0.56 -11.77 23.25
CA ARG A 394 0.63 -10.93 23.14
C ARG A 394 1.53 -11.45 22.03
N VAL A 395 1.92 -10.58 21.10
CA VAL A 395 2.87 -10.92 20.03
C VAL A 395 4.02 -9.94 20.07
N ASP A 396 5.25 -10.44 20.21
CA ASP A 396 6.48 -9.64 20.26
C ASP A 396 7.40 -10.01 19.08
N GLY A 397 7.45 -9.14 18.07
CA GLY A 397 8.35 -9.24 16.92
C GLY A 397 9.81 -8.90 17.23
N ARG A 398 10.15 -8.62 18.50
CA ARG A 398 11.51 -8.29 18.96
C ARG A 398 12.11 -7.12 18.15
N GLU A 399 13.43 -7.16 17.94
CA GLU A 399 14.18 -6.04 17.37
C GLU A 399 13.81 -5.78 15.90
N ASN A 400 13.76 -6.82 15.06
CA ASN A 400 13.65 -6.69 13.61
C ASN A 400 12.44 -7.41 12.97
N GLY A 401 11.69 -8.20 13.74
CA GLY A 401 10.55 -8.96 13.23
C GLY A 401 9.28 -8.13 13.06
N GLY A 402 8.57 -8.35 11.96
CA GLY A 402 7.24 -7.78 11.73
C GLY A 402 6.12 -8.60 12.39
N VAL A 403 4.97 -7.98 12.62
CA VAL A 403 3.77 -8.65 13.15
C VAL A 403 2.55 -8.29 12.30
N SER A 404 1.90 -9.29 11.73
CA SER A 404 0.62 -9.19 11.04
C SER A 404 -0.42 -10.01 11.79
N VAL A 405 -1.56 -9.40 12.15
CA VAL A 405 -2.66 -10.09 12.84
C VAL A 405 -3.93 -10.03 12.00
N LYS A 406 -4.59 -11.17 11.84
CA LYS A 406 -5.79 -11.32 11.01
C LYS A 406 -6.95 -11.93 11.78
N GLY A 407 -8.08 -11.26 11.76
CA GLY A 407 -9.31 -11.77 12.36
C GLY A 407 -9.96 -12.87 11.50
N TRP A 408 -10.09 -14.09 12.02
CA TRP A 408 -10.78 -15.20 11.35
C TRP A 408 -11.96 -15.76 12.16
N SER A 409 -12.76 -16.62 11.52
CA SER A 409 -13.98 -17.21 12.10
C SER A 409 -13.75 -18.53 12.84
N ARG A 410 -12.50 -18.97 12.99
CA ARG A 410 -12.16 -20.22 13.71
C ARG A 410 -11.94 -19.92 15.19
N ASP A 411 -12.24 -20.91 16.02
CA ASP A 411 -11.99 -20.90 17.47
C ASP A 411 -10.60 -21.45 17.81
N SER A 412 -9.59 -20.94 17.10
CA SER A 412 -8.18 -21.28 17.27
C SER A 412 -7.32 -20.09 16.91
N ILE A 413 -6.04 -20.15 17.24
CA ILE A 413 -5.03 -19.18 16.81
C ILE A 413 -4.04 -19.90 15.92
N LEU A 414 -3.82 -19.42 14.69
CA LEU A 414 -2.75 -19.91 13.82
C LEU A 414 -1.61 -18.92 13.84
N VAL A 415 -0.43 -19.38 14.21
CA VAL A 415 0.81 -18.61 14.23
C VAL A 415 1.70 -19.14 13.12
N ARG A 416 2.03 -18.28 12.18
CA ARG A 416 3.06 -18.53 11.16
C ARG A 416 4.25 -17.63 11.47
N ALA A 417 5.40 -18.24 11.69
CA ALA A 417 6.65 -17.56 11.98
C ALA A 417 7.60 -17.78 10.81
N GLN A 418 7.98 -16.69 10.14
CA GLN A 418 9.04 -16.67 9.15
C GLN A 418 10.36 -16.45 9.90
N VAL A 419 11.22 -17.44 9.92
CA VAL A 419 12.53 -17.40 10.57
C VAL A 419 13.58 -17.10 9.52
N GLU A 420 14.25 -15.95 9.66
CA GLU A 420 15.31 -15.53 8.74
C GLU A 420 16.63 -15.42 9.48
N THR A 421 17.70 -15.96 8.91
CA THR A 421 19.05 -15.95 9.48
C THR A 421 20.09 -15.58 8.43
N ALA A 422 21.18 -14.95 8.87
CA ALA A 422 22.36 -14.70 8.06
C ALA A 422 23.65 -14.93 8.83
N ALA A 423 24.60 -15.60 8.18
CA ALA A 423 25.90 -15.97 8.72
C ALA A 423 26.97 -16.04 7.60
N GLU A 424 28.22 -16.41 7.93
CA GLU A 424 29.30 -16.42 6.94
C GLU A 424 29.16 -17.53 5.90
N THR A 425 28.46 -18.61 6.27
CA THR A 425 28.20 -19.75 5.40
C THR A 425 26.74 -20.16 5.52
N GLU A 426 26.19 -20.73 4.45
CA GLU A 426 24.81 -21.25 4.42
C GLU A 426 24.56 -22.24 5.56
N LYS A 427 25.50 -23.17 5.80
CA LYS A 427 25.43 -24.14 6.91
C LYS A 427 25.38 -23.49 8.30
N GLU A 428 26.06 -22.36 8.47
CA GLU A 428 26.00 -21.60 9.72
C GLU A 428 24.68 -20.83 9.87
N ALA A 429 24.13 -20.32 8.76
CA ALA A 429 22.81 -19.67 8.76
C ALA A 429 21.69 -20.67 9.08
N GLU A 430 21.73 -21.87 8.48
CA GLU A 430 20.87 -23.00 8.84
C GLU A 430 21.01 -23.41 10.32
N GLY A 431 22.25 -23.52 10.79
CA GLY A 431 22.54 -23.83 12.20
C GLY A 431 21.93 -22.79 13.14
N LEU A 432 22.04 -21.51 12.79
CA LEU A 432 21.46 -20.41 13.55
C LEU A 432 19.93 -20.50 13.61
N ALA A 433 19.26 -20.93 12.53
CA ALA A 433 17.81 -21.09 12.51
C ALA A 433 17.36 -22.18 13.49
N ARG A 434 18.10 -23.29 13.57
CA ARG A 434 17.81 -24.40 14.50
C ARG A 434 17.91 -24.01 15.97
N GLU A 435 18.72 -23.00 16.30
CA GLU A 435 18.85 -22.47 17.67
C GLU A 435 17.70 -21.55 18.07
N ILE A 436 16.96 -21.00 17.10
CA ILE A 436 15.81 -20.13 17.36
C ILE A 436 14.62 -20.99 17.80
N ARG A 437 13.90 -20.56 18.82
CA ARG A 437 12.69 -21.19 19.35
C ARG A 437 11.54 -20.20 19.33
N ILE A 438 10.38 -20.64 18.85
CA ILE A 438 9.15 -19.87 18.90
C ILE A 438 8.41 -20.25 20.17
N GLU A 439 8.33 -19.32 21.11
CA GLU A 439 7.57 -19.49 22.34
C GLU A 439 6.12 -19.06 22.10
N THR A 440 5.20 -19.94 22.46
CA THR A 440 3.75 -19.71 22.28
C THR A 440 2.95 -19.95 23.58
N ALA A 441 3.62 -20.03 24.72
CA ALA A 441 3.01 -20.34 26.01
C ALA A 441 2.15 -19.18 26.53
N GLY A 442 0.99 -19.47 27.13
CA GLY A 442 0.16 -18.45 27.79
C GLY A 442 -0.40 -17.38 26.86
N ALA A 443 -0.58 -17.66 25.57
CA ALA A 443 -0.94 -16.69 24.53
C ALA A 443 0.11 -15.57 24.34
N GLN A 444 1.36 -15.81 24.74
CA GLN A 444 2.51 -14.99 24.41
C GLN A 444 3.27 -15.65 23.25
N ILE A 445 3.40 -14.93 22.14
CA ILE A 445 4.07 -15.35 20.92
C ILE A 445 5.33 -14.49 20.77
N GLN A 446 6.50 -15.11 20.88
CA GLN A 446 7.79 -14.44 20.72
C GLN A 446 8.87 -15.42 20.29
N ALA A 447 10.00 -14.91 19.81
CA ALA A 447 11.16 -15.72 19.48
C ALA A 447 12.25 -15.56 20.54
N GLU A 448 12.89 -16.67 20.85
CA GLU A 448 14.14 -16.74 21.60
C GLU A 448 15.22 -17.36 20.73
N GLY A 449 16.44 -16.87 20.84
CA GLY A 449 17.55 -17.33 20.01
C GLY A 449 18.88 -16.83 20.55
N PRO A 450 19.99 -17.28 19.96
CA PRO A 450 21.32 -16.92 20.42
C PRO A 450 21.59 -15.42 20.25
N SER A 451 22.46 -14.88 21.10
CA SER A 451 22.84 -13.45 21.07
C SER A 451 23.41 -13.07 19.70
N SER A 452 22.89 -11.99 19.11
CA SER A 452 23.40 -11.43 17.85
C SER A 452 24.83 -10.87 18.06
N ARG A 453 25.84 -11.56 17.51
CA ARG A 453 27.24 -11.09 17.46
C ARG A 453 27.51 -10.41 16.11
N SER A 454 28.63 -9.70 15.96
CA SER A 454 28.91 -8.79 14.83
C SER A 454 28.74 -9.37 13.41
N ARG A 455 28.77 -10.70 13.24
CA ARG A 455 28.60 -11.39 11.94
C ARG A 455 27.48 -12.43 11.89
N ARG A 456 26.58 -12.49 12.89
CA ARG A 456 25.39 -13.37 12.88
C ARG A 456 24.14 -12.54 13.11
N ARG A 457 23.15 -12.69 12.24
CA ARG A 457 21.90 -11.93 12.31
C ARG A 457 20.73 -12.88 12.19
N TRP A 458 19.66 -12.57 12.90
CA TRP A 458 18.40 -13.28 12.75
C TRP A 458 17.22 -12.38 13.09
N SER A 459 16.07 -12.72 12.50
CA SER A 459 14.78 -12.09 12.77
C SER A 459 13.67 -13.12 12.63
N VAL A 460 12.55 -12.87 13.32
CA VAL A 460 11.34 -13.67 13.16
C VAL A 460 10.16 -12.75 12.93
N SER A 461 9.52 -12.88 11.78
CA SER A 461 8.28 -12.16 11.45
C SER A 461 7.07 -13.07 11.65
N TYR A 462 5.96 -12.52 12.13
CA TYR A 462 4.76 -13.27 12.49
C TYR A 462 3.56 -12.90 11.63
N GLU A 463 2.84 -13.92 11.15
CA GLU A 463 1.47 -13.82 10.65
C GLU A 463 0.59 -14.64 11.61
N VAL A 464 -0.31 -13.96 12.32
CA VAL A 464 -1.12 -14.55 13.37
C VAL A 464 -2.59 -14.40 13.03
N PHE A 465 -3.30 -15.51 12.83
CA PHE A 465 -4.75 -15.52 12.71
C PHE A 465 -5.39 -15.74 14.07
N VAL A 466 -6.27 -14.84 14.47
CA VAL A 466 -6.93 -14.84 15.78
C VAL A 466 -8.45 -14.77 15.61
N PRO A 467 -9.25 -15.30 16.55
CA PRO A 467 -10.69 -15.06 16.55
C PRO A 467 -11.00 -13.55 16.48
N ARG A 468 -12.04 -13.16 15.73
CA ARG A 468 -12.38 -11.73 15.49
C ARG A 468 -12.65 -10.89 16.74
N GLN A 469 -12.85 -11.51 17.90
CA GLN A 469 -13.13 -10.85 19.18
C GLN A 469 -11.98 -11.02 20.20
N SER A 470 -10.75 -11.24 19.73
CA SER A 470 -9.59 -11.37 20.61
C SER A 470 -9.01 -10.02 21.04
N SER A 471 -8.56 -9.94 22.29
CA SER A 471 -7.76 -8.81 22.77
C SER A 471 -6.30 -9.00 22.37
N LEU A 472 -5.62 -7.93 21.94
CA LEU A 472 -4.27 -8.00 21.38
C LEU A 472 -3.30 -7.05 22.09
N SER A 473 -2.07 -7.50 22.33
CA SER A 473 -0.93 -6.70 22.79
C SER A 473 0.25 -6.94 21.84
N LEU A 474 0.45 -6.05 20.87
CA LEU A 474 1.47 -6.21 19.84
C LEU A 474 2.67 -5.30 20.12
N ARG A 475 3.89 -5.83 19.99
CA ARG A 475 5.13 -5.08 20.14
C ARG A 475 6.11 -5.47 19.03
N THR A 476 6.73 -4.46 18.45
CA THR A 476 7.89 -4.59 17.55
C THR A 476 8.80 -3.39 17.81
N HIS A 477 10.07 -3.48 17.44
CA HIS A 477 11.00 -2.35 17.57
C HIS A 477 11.30 -1.70 16.21
N ASN A 478 11.72 -2.49 15.21
CA ASN A 478 11.98 -2.02 13.84
C ASN A 478 10.95 -2.56 12.81
N GLY A 479 10.30 -3.69 13.11
CA GLY A 479 9.31 -4.32 12.23
C GLY A 479 7.95 -3.61 12.24
N GLY A 480 7.19 -3.74 11.15
CA GLY A 480 5.84 -3.19 11.05
C GLY A 480 4.82 -3.97 11.89
N ILE A 481 3.75 -3.29 12.32
CA ILE A 481 2.57 -3.94 12.91
C ILE A 481 1.37 -3.68 11.98
N SER A 482 0.66 -4.74 11.63
CA SER A 482 -0.60 -4.65 10.87
C SER A 482 -1.70 -5.50 11.51
N ILE A 483 -2.94 -5.02 11.43
CA ILE A 483 -4.13 -5.70 11.96
C ILE A 483 -5.23 -5.60 10.90
N SER A 484 -5.88 -6.71 10.52
CA SER A 484 -6.92 -6.76 9.48
C SER A 484 -8.08 -7.73 9.72
#